data_AF-A0A8H7PYN1-F1
#
_entry.id   AF-A0A8H7PYN1-F1
#
_cell.length_a   1.000
_cell.length_b   1.000
_cell.length_c   1.000
_cell.angle_alpha   90.00
_cell.angle_beta   90.00
_cell.angle_gamma   90.00
#
_symmetry.space_group_name_H-M   'P 1'
#
loop_
_entity.id
_entity.type
_entity.pdbx_description
1 polymer ?
#
loop_
_entity_poly.entity_id
_entity_poly.type
_entity_poly.pdbx_seq_one_letter_code
_entity_poly.pdbx_strand_id
1 'polypeptide(L)'
;EIDRVLKKVSEGVEMFESMIDKLEAAPPGNQKEKCESDLKKEIKKLQRLRDQIKSWLSMNEIKDKSALMENRKLIELQMERFKVIEREMKTKAFSKEGLSQSAKLDPKEKEKLEASEWISSMVDELDRQREMKEAESETLQRGMKKGKKDHAKTERLKEFEHQIERYKWHVGRLELINRLLGNDQLDTDQVLSIQEDIKYFVESNQEPDFEEDEYIYDDLNLEEEERIYSIPNAEDVANPSPEDEG
;
A
#
# COMPACT_ATOMS: atom_id res chain seq x y z
N GLU A 1 18.68 -35.31 22.76
CA GLU A 1 17.87 -34.06 22.83
C GLU A 1 17.85 -33.31 21.51
N ILE A 2 19.02 -33.04 20.91
CA ILE A 2 19.13 -32.39 19.59
C ILE A 2 18.31 -33.13 18.51
N ASP A 3 18.51 -34.44 18.34
CA ASP A 3 17.79 -35.22 17.31
C ASP A 3 16.27 -35.20 17.49
N ARG A 4 15.79 -35.15 18.74
CA ARG A 4 14.36 -35.03 19.05
C ARG A 4 13.82 -33.67 18.60
N VAL A 5 14.58 -32.60 18.77
CA VAL A 5 14.20 -31.26 18.31
C VAL A 5 14.28 -31.16 16.79
N LEU A 6 15.31 -31.72 16.15
CA LEU A 6 15.41 -31.76 14.70
C LEU A 6 14.23 -32.52 14.08
N LYS A 7 13.82 -33.64 14.68
CA LYS A 7 12.61 -34.36 14.26
C LYS A 7 11.33 -33.50 14.37
N LYS A 8 11.19 -32.74 15.46
CA LYS A 8 10.07 -31.78 15.63
C LYS A 8 10.09 -30.66 14.60
N VAL A 9 11.28 -30.24 14.15
CA VAL A 9 11.41 -29.27 13.06
C VAL A 9 10.90 -29.87 11.76
N SER A 10 11.33 -31.08 11.39
CA SER A 10 10.85 -31.77 10.19
C SER A 10 9.32 -31.95 10.20
N GLU A 11 8.77 -32.47 11.31
CA GLU A 11 7.31 -32.65 11.47
C GLU A 11 6.57 -31.30 11.38
N GLY A 12 7.10 -30.25 12.03
CA GLY A 12 6.51 -28.91 11.97
C GLY A 12 6.54 -28.28 10.59
N VAL A 13 7.60 -28.53 9.81
CA VAL A 13 7.72 -28.06 8.41
C VAL A 13 6.73 -28.79 7.51
N GLU A 14 6.63 -30.11 7.60
CA GLU A 14 5.64 -30.90 6.83
C GLU A 14 4.21 -30.48 7.16
N MET A 15 3.91 -30.26 8.45
CA MET A 15 2.62 -29.73 8.87
C MET A 15 2.36 -28.34 8.30
N PHE A 16 3.35 -27.46 8.33
CA PHE A 16 3.23 -26.09 7.81
C PHE A 16 2.96 -26.10 6.30
N GLU A 17 3.66 -26.94 5.53
CA GLU A 17 3.43 -27.10 4.09
C GLU A 17 2.04 -27.67 3.79
N SER A 18 1.61 -28.71 4.52
CA SER A 18 0.25 -29.26 4.37
C SER A 18 -0.84 -28.23 4.70
N MET A 19 -0.59 -27.33 5.66
CA MET A 19 -1.52 -26.24 5.97
C MET A 19 -1.57 -25.18 4.87
N ILE A 20 -0.45 -24.89 4.18
CA ILE A 20 -0.42 -24.00 3.02
C ILE A 20 -1.25 -24.60 1.88
N ASP A 21 -1.03 -25.87 1.55
CA ASP A 21 -1.79 -26.53 0.48
C ASP A 21 -3.30 -26.54 0.78
N LYS A 22 -3.66 -26.78 2.06
CA LYS A 22 -5.05 -26.67 2.51
C LYS A 22 -5.59 -25.25 2.41
N LEU A 23 -4.78 -24.24 2.68
CA LEU A 23 -5.18 -22.84 2.59
C LEU A 23 -5.45 -22.41 1.14
N GLU A 24 -4.65 -22.90 0.20
CA GLU A 24 -4.84 -22.67 -1.24
C GLU A 24 -6.09 -23.39 -1.78
N ALA A 25 -6.35 -24.61 -1.29
CA ALA A 25 -7.53 -25.40 -1.66
C ALA A 25 -8.82 -25.03 -0.91
N ALA A 26 -8.71 -24.31 0.21
CA ALA A 26 -9.86 -24.00 1.06
C ALA A 26 -10.80 -23.00 0.37
N PRO A 27 -12.12 -23.30 0.31
CA PRO A 27 -13.09 -22.33 -0.16
C PRO A 27 -13.14 -21.11 0.78
N PRO A 28 -13.54 -19.93 0.29
CA PRO A 28 -13.66 -18.72 1.10
C PRO A 28 -14.61 -18.90 2.30
N GLY A 29 -14.25 -18.36 3.47
CA GLY A 29 -15.08 -18.35 4.69
C GLY A 29 -14.34 -18.84 5.95
N ASN A 30 -15.07 -19.22 7.00
CA ASN A 30 -14.53 -19.62 8.33
C ASN A 30 -13.42 -20.69 8.28
N GLN A 31 -13.40 -21.55 7.26
CA GLN A 31 -12.35 -22.57 7.11
C GLN A 31 -10.99 -21.93 6.78
N LYS A 32 -10.98 -20.86 5.97
CA LYS A 32 -9.77 -20.15 5.56
C LYS A 32 -9.16 -19.36 6.73
N GLU A 33 -9.97 -18.63 7.48
CA GLU A 33 -9.55 -17.92 8.71
C GLU A 33 -8.99 -18.88 9.78
N LYS A 34 -9.60 -20.06 9.90
CA LYS A 34 -9.09 -21.11 10.79
C LYS A 34 -7.73 -21.63 10.33
N CYS A 35 -7.57 -21.90 9.03
CA CYS A 35 -6.30 -22.29 8.43
C CYS A 35 -5.22 -21.21 8.64
N GLU A 36 -5.55 -19.93 8.52
CA GLU A 36 -4.65 -18.81 8.79
C GLU A 36 -4.17 -18.76 10.25
N SER A 37 -5.11 -18.83 11.19
CA SER A 37 -4.80 -18.89 12.62
C SER A 37 -3.88 -20.08 12.93
N ASP A 38 -4.14 -21.23 12.32
CA ASP A 38 -3.37 -22.44 12.57
C ASP A 38 -1.97 -22.38 11.91
N LEU A 39 -1.85 -21.82 10.71
CA LEU A 39 -0.57 -21.48 10.07
C LEU A 39 0.27 -20.55 10.94
N LYS A 40 -0.35 -19.50 11.50
CA LYS A 40 0.31 -18.54 12.39
C LYS A 40 0.79 -19.17 13.69
N LYS A 41 0.03 -20.11 14.24
CA LYS A 41 0.48 -20.88 15.43
C LYS A 41 1.65 -21.79 15.09
N GLU A 42 1.61 -22.47 13.94
CA GLU A 42 2.65 -23.41 13.54
C GLU A 42 3.97 -22.70 13.24
N ILE A 43 3.94 -21.57 12.53
CA ILE A 43 5.16 -20.80 12.28
C ILE A 43 5.79 -20.25 13.57
N LYS A 44 4.97 -19.91 14.57
CA LYS A 44 5.46 -19.50 15.90
C LYS A 44 6.14 -20.65 16.66
N LYS A 45 5.70 -21.90 16.48
CA LYS A 45 6.40 -23.07 17.05
C LYS A 45 7.74 -23.27 16.36
N LEU A 46 7.78 -23.21 15.02
CA LEU A 46 9.03 -23.29 14.26
C LEU A 46 10.00 -22.18 14.67
N GLN A 47 9.53 -20.94 14.87
CA GLN A 47 10.36 -19.83 15.36
C GLN A 47 11.00 -20.15 16.73
N ARG A 48 10.26 -20.74 17.67
CA ARG A 48 10.80 -21.15 18.98
C ARG A 48 11.87 -22.24 18.84
N LEU A 49 11.65 -23.22 17.97
CA LEU A 49 12.63 -24.27 17.69
C LEU A 49 13.89 -23.69 17.03
N ARG A 50 13.74 -22.70 16.16
CA ARG A 50 14.86 -21.97 15.55
C ARG A 50 15.69 -21.23 16.60
N ASP A 51 15.05 -20.58 17.56
CA ASP A 51 15.77 -19.88 18.63
C ASP A 51 16.45 -20.84 19.60
N GLN A 52 15.83 -22.00 19.87
CA GLN A 52 16.48 -23.10 20.60
C GLN A 52 17.71 -23.62 19.85
N ILE A 53 17.61 -23.86 18.54
CA ILE A 53 18.74 -24.24 17.68
C ILE A 53 19.82 -23.15 17.68
N LYS A 54 19.45 -21.88 17.62
CA LYS A 54 20.40 -20.75 17.72
C LYS A 54 21.19 -20.78 19.02
N SER A 55 20.53 -21.08 20.15
CA SER A 55 21.22 -21.22 21.44
C SER A 55 22.24 -22.37 21.43
N TRP A 56 21.89 -23.51 20.82
CA TRP A 56 22.80 -24.65 20.67
C TRP A 56 23.98 -24.34 19.75
N LEU A 57 23.77 -23.59 18.67
CA LEU A 57 24.86 -23.14 17.80
C LEU A 57 25.88 -22.26 18.54
N SER A 58 25.48 -21.55 19.60
CA SER A 58 26.39 -20.78 20.46
C SER A 58 27.11 -21.60 21.54
N MET A 59 26.73 -22.86 21.76
CA MET A 59 27.41 -23.75 22.70
C MET A 59 28.67 -24.35 22.06
N ASN A 60 29.77 -24.39 22.82
CA ASN A 60 31.05 -24.96 22.36
C ASN A 60 31.12 -26.49 22.52
N GLU A 61 30.19 -27.10 23.22
CA GLU A 61 30.15 -28.56 23.46
C GLU A 61 29.67 -29.35 22.24
N ILE A 62 29.03 -28.69 21.27
CA ILE A 62 28.51 -29.32 20.05
C ILE A 62 29.58 -29.29 18.96
N LYS A 63 30.11 -30.47 18.62
CA LYS A 63 31.18 -30.64 17.62
C LYS A 63 30.69 -30.54 16.18
N ASP A 64 29.57 -31.19 15.85
CA ASP A 64 28.95 -31.12 14.53
C ASP A 64 27.71 -30.23 14.57
N LYS A 65 27.78 -29.10 13.89
CA LYS A 65 26.72 -28.09 13.80
C LYS A 65 26.00 -28.10 12.45
N SER A 66 26.35 -29.01 11.56
CA SER A 66 25.87 -29.02 10.16
C SER A 66 24.35 -29.18 10.10
N ALA A 67 23.81 -30.20 10.78
CA ALA A 67 22.37 -30.45 10.84
C ALA A 67 21.59 -29.32 11.54
N LEU A 68 22.18 -28.70 12.57
CA LEU A 68 21.59 -27.54 13.27
C LEU A 68 21.51 -26.32 12.35
N MET A 69 22.56 -26.05 11.57
CA MET A 69 22.58 -24.94 10.61
C MET A 69 21.58 -25.16 9.47
N GLU A 70 21.48 -26.38 8.96
CA GLU A 70 20.54 -26.74 7.90
C GLU A 70 19.08 -26.56 8.35
N ASN A 71 18.72 -27.12 9.51
CA ASN A 71 17.37 -26.97 10.06
C ASN A 71 17.04 -25.53 10.42
N ARG A 72 18.01 -24.75 10.91
CA ARG A 72 17.83 -23.30 11.13
C ARG A 72 17.50 -22.56 9.84
N LYS A 73 18.21 -22.86 8.75
CA LYS A 73 17.94 -22.26 7.43
C LYS A 73 16.57 -22.70 6.88
N LEU A 74 16.21 -23.97 7.06
CA LEU A 74 14.91 -24.49 6.65
C LEU A 74 13.77 -23.74 7.34
N ILE A 75 13.86 -23.51 8.65
CA ILE A 75 12.86 -22.72 9.38
C ILE A 75 12.84 -21.27 8.89
N GLU A 76 14.00 -20.65 8.67
CA GLU A 76 14.09 -19.27 8.15
C GLU A 76 13.43 -19.14 6.77
N LEU A 77 13.56 -20.15 5.91
CA LEU A 77 12.87 -20.19 4.62
C LEU A 77 11.35 -20.29 4.78
N GLN A 78 10.86 -21.16 5.67
CA GLN A 78 9.43 -21.28 5.94
C GLN A 78 8.86 -20.00 6.58
N MET A 79 9.65 -19.27 7.38
CA MET A 79 9.27 -17.96 7.92
C MET A 79 9.13 -16.91 6.81
N GLU A 80 10.00 -16.91 5.81
CA GLU A 80 9.88 -15.99 4.68
C GLU A 80 8.68 -16.36 3.80
N ARG A 81 8.46 -17.65 3.55
CA ARG A 81 7.27 -18.14 2.85
C ARG A 81 5.99 -17.74 3.58
N PHE A 82 5.96 -17.84 4.91
CA PHE A 82 4.85 -17.34 5.72
C PHE A 82 4.60 -15.85 5.53
N LYS A 83 5.65 -15.00 5.48
CA LYS A 83 5.48 -13.55 5.27
C LYS A 83 4.90 -13.22 3.91
N VAL A 84 5.31 -13.92 2.86
CA VAL A 84 4.76 -13.73 1.51
C VAL A 84 3.29 -14.08 1.51
N ILE A 85 2.93 -15.25 2.07
CA ILE A 85 1.53 -15.68 2.19
C ILE A 85 0.75 -14.69 3.07
N GLU A 86 1.24 -14.33 4.25
CA GLU A 86 0.59 -13.37 5.14
C GLU A 86 0.38 -12.01 4.46
N ARG A 87 1.35 -11.53 3.67
CA ARG A 87 1.22 -10.31 2.88
C ARG A 87 0.17 -10.46 1.78
N GLU A 88 0.25 -11.49 0.96
CA GLU A 88 -0.73 -11.74 -0.10
C GLU A 88 -2.13 -11.89 0.46
N MET A 89 -2.26 -12.60 1.58
CA MET A 89 -3.53 -12.80 2.25
C MET A 89 -4.04 -11.51 2.84
N LYS A 90 -3.19 -10.71 3.50
CA LYS A 90 -3.59 -9.42 4.06
C LYS A 90 -3.98 -8.43 2.97
N THR A 91 -3.28 -8.40 1.83
CA THR A 91 -3.67 -7.59 0.67
C THR A 91 -4.98 -8.09 0.03
N LYS A 92 -5.14 -9.42 -0.12
CA LYS A 92 -6.40 -10.03 -0.59
C LYS A 92 -7.53 -9.91 0.46
N ALA A 93 -7.21 -9.69 1.73
CA ALA A 93 -8.12 -9.44 2.83
C ALA A 93 -8.48 -7.95 2.91
N PHE A 94 -7.61 -7.01 2.61
CA PHE A 94 -8.06 -5.64 2.35
C PHE A 94 -9.04 -5.61 1.15
N SER A 95 -8.88 -6.49 0.16
CA SER A 95 -9.91 -6.71 -0.88
C SER A 95 -11.09 -7.64 -0.47
N LYS A 96 -11.15 -8.21 0.75
CA LYS A 96 -12.18 -9.23 1.11
C LYS A 96 -12.61 -9.35 2.60
N GLU A 97 -11.76 -9.07 3.59
CA GLU A 97 -12.10 -8.80 5.01
C GLU A 97 -12.96 -7.53 5.18
N GLY A 98 -12.92 -6.59 4.22
CA GLY A 98 -13.94 -5.53 4.14
C GLY A 98 -15.37 -6.12 4.12
N LEU A 99 -15.57 -7.26 3.45
CA LEU A 99 -16.87 -7.95 3.38
C LEU A 99 -17.28 -8.68 4.68
N SER A 100 -16.35 -9.04 5.57
CA SER A 100 -16.68 -9.80 6.80
C SER A 100 -16.85 -8.91 8.04
N GLN A 101 -16.13 -7.78 8.15
CA GLN A 101 -16.46 -6.73 9.14
C GLN A 101 -17.68 -5.90 8.73
N SER A 102 -17.93 -5.76 7.41
CA SER A 102 -19.16 -5.23 6.83
C SER A 102 -20.44 -5.85 7.42
N ALA A 103 -20.43 -7.09 7.88
CA ALA A 103 -21.64 -7.77 8.36
C ALA A 103 -22.09 -7.28 9.76
N LYS A 104 -21.27 -6.48 10.45
CA LYS A 104 -21.58 -5.89 11.77
C LYS A 104 -21.64 -4.36 11.78
N LEU A 105 -21.18 -3.71 10.72
CA LEU A 105 -21.28 -2.26 10.54
C LEU A 105 -22.68 -1.90 10.06
N ASP A 106 -23.16 -0.73 10.47
CA ASP A 106 -24.35 -0.15 9.85
C ASP A 106 -24.10 -0.04 8.33
N PRO A 107 -25.07 -0.35 7.45
CA PRO A 107 -24.91 -0.26 6.00
C PRO A 107 -24.25 1.06 5.53
N LYS A 108 -24.55 2.18 6.20
CA LYS A 108 -23.93 3.47 5.88
C LYS A 108 -22.46 3.57 6.29
N GLU A 109 -22.10 3.05 7.46
CA GLU A 109 -20.70 3.02 7.90
C GLU A 109 -19.86 2.10 7.01
N LYS A 110 -20.46 1.03 6.50
CA LYS A 110 -19.84 0.12 5.55
C LYS A 110 -19.55 0.82 4.22
N GLU A 111 -20.56 1.46 3.62
CA GLU A 111 -20.40 2.17 2.34
C GLU A 111 -19.32 3.26 2.45
N LYS A 112 -19.32 4.00 3.56
CA LYS A 112 -18.28 4.98 3.88
C LYS A 112 -16.88 4.37 3.97
N LEU A 113 -16.74 3.23 4.65
CA LEU A 113 -15.46 2.54 4.75
C LEU A 113 -14.96 2.07 3.37
N GLU A 114 -15.83 1.46 2.58
CA GLU A 114 -15.50 0.98 1.22
C GLU A 114 -15.09 2.14 0.30
N ALA A 115 -15.79 3.28 0.39
CA ALA A 115 -15.44 4.48 -0.35
C ALA A 115 -14.09 5.08 0.11
N SER A 116 -13.82 5.14 1.42
CA SER A 116 -12.53 5.58 1.95
C SER A 116 -11.37 4.67 1.53
N GLU A 117 -11.56 3.35 1.57
CA GLU A 117 -10.56 2.38 1.09
C GLU A 117 -10.30 2.52 -0.41
N TRP A 118 -11.37 2.72 -1.20
CA TRP A 118 -11.24 2.99 -2.63
C TRP A 118 -10.44 4.27 -2.89
N ILE A 119 -10.78 5.39 -2.24
CA ILE A 119 -10.05 6.65 -2.39
C ILE A 119 -8.56 6.46 -2.04
N SER A 120 -8.26 5.83 -0.90
CA SER A 120 -6.87 5.56 -0.50
C SER A 120 -6.12 4.71 -1.54
N SER A 121 -6.78 3.72 -2.16
CA SER A 121 -6.15 2.91 -3.20
C SER A 121 -5.83 3.71 -4.48
N MET A 122 -6.68 4.68 -4.84
CA MET A 122 -6.43 5.56 -5.99
C MET A 122 -5.29 6.55 -5.69
N VAL A 123 -5.24 7.09 -4.47
CA VAL A 123 -4.12 7.94 -4.02
C VAL A 123 -2.79 7.17 -4.08
N ASP A 124 -2.73 5.95 -3.54
CA ASP A 124 -1.52 5.11 -3.56
C ASP A 124 -1.04 4.82 -4.99
N GLU A 125 -1.96 4.61 -5.93
CA GLU A 125 -1.60 4.35 -7.33
C GLU A 125 -1.13 5.60 -8.06
N LEU A 126 -1.77 6.75 -7.84
CA LEU A 126 -1.32 8.03 -8.39
C LEU A 126 0.05 8.43 -7.82
N ASP A 127 0.30 8.17 -6.55
CA ASP A 127 1.60 8.39 -5.91
C ASP A 127 2.69 7.51 -6.54
N ARG A 128 2.39 6.23 -6.81
CA ARG A 128 3.31 5.33 -7.53
C ARG A 128 3.62 5.85 -8.93
N GLN A 129 2.60 6.29 -9.67
CA GLN A 129 2.77 6.84 -11.02
C GLN A 129 3.57 8.15 -11.01
N ARG A 130 3.33 9.02 -10.01
CA ARG A 130 4.11 10.24 -9.77
C ARG A 130 5.57 9.92 -9.50
N GLU A 131 5.88 9.05 -8.55
CA GLU A 131 7.26 8.67 -8.21
C GLU A 131 8.01 8.12 -9.43
N MET A 132 7.34 7.29 -10.24
CA MET A 132 7.90 6.77 -11.48
C MET A 132 8.21 7.90 -12.48
N LYS A 133 7.26 8.84 -12.67
CA LYS A 133 7.44 9.98 -13.57
C LYS A 133 8.53 10.94 -13.10
N GLU A 134 8.64 11.17 -11.79
CA GLU A 134 9.70 11.99 -11.17
C GLU A 134 11.08 11.36 -11.40
N ALA A 135 11.21 10.03 -11.23
CA ALA A 135 12.45 9.32 -11.50
C ALA A 135 12.84 9.36 -13.00
N GLU A 136 11.87 9.25 -13.91
CA GLU A 136 12.09 9.41 -15.36
C GLU A 136 12.53 10.83 -15.70
N SER A 137 11.88 11.85 -15.13
CA SER A 137 12.23 13.25 -15.27
C SER A 137 13.66 13.52 -14.80
N GLU A 138 14.04 13.05 -13.61
CA GLU A 138 15.40 13.22 -13.08
C GLU A 138 16.46 12.56 -14.00
N THR A 139 16.15 11.36 -14.51
CA THR A 139 17.02 10.65 -15.45
C THR A 139 17.21 11.45 -16.74
N LEU A 140 16.14 12.01 -17.28
CA LEU A 140 16.17 12.85 -18.49
C LEU A 140 16.97 14.15 -18.25
N GLN A 141 16.77 14.81 -17.11
CA GLN A 141 17.52 16.01 -16.72
C GLN A 141 19.03 15.72 -16.59
N ARG A 142 19.42 14.60 -15.96
CA ARG A 142 20.83 14.18 -15.86
C ARG A 142 21.44 13.91 -17.24
N GLY A 143 20.66 13.36 -18.16
CA GLY A 143 21.04 13.15 -19.56
C GLY A 143 21.26 14.45 -20.34
N MET A 144 20.48 15.51 -20.06
CA MET A 144 20.64 16.82 -20.69
C MET A 144 21.91 17.55 -20.24
N LYS A 145 22.34 17.42 -18.97
CA LYS A 145 23.58 18.02 -18.46
C LYS A 145 24.86 17.52 -19.15
N LYS A 146 24.80 16.37 -19.83
CA LYS A 146 25.93 15.75 -20.55
C LYS A 146 25.93 16.02 -22.08
N GLY A 147 24.95 16.75 -22.61
CA GLY A 147 24.80 17.00 -24.06
C GLY A 147 24.42 18.44 -24.43
N LYS A 148 24.37 18.76 -25.73
CA LYS A 148 23.84 20.04 -26.24
C LYS A 148 22.35 20.16 -25.88
N LYS A 149 21.87 21.41 -25.71
CA LYS A 149 20.45 21.76 -25.44
C LYS A 149 19.55 21.16 -26.55
N ASP A 150 18.89 20.06 -26.23
CA ASP A 150 18.02 19.31 -27.14
C ASP A 150 16.56 19.76 -26.90
N HIS A 151 15.96 20.36 -27.93
CA HIS A 151 14.62 20.91 -27.84
C HIS A 151 13.58 19.81 -27.59
N ALA A 152 13.73 18.63 -28.20
CA ALA A 152 12.80 17.51 -28.01
C ALA A 152 12.82 16.99 -26.56
N LYS A 153 14.01 16.94 -25.93
CA LYS A 153 14.12 16.57 -24.52
C LYS A 153 13.53 17.61 -23.59
N THR A 154 13.63 18.89 -23.95
CA THR A 154 13.04 19.99 -23.17
C THR A 154 11.51 19.93 -23.20
N GLU A 155 10.91 19.69 -24.37
CA GLU A 155 9.45 19.52 -24.48
C GLU A 155 8.96 18.28 -23.73
N ARG A 156 9.70 17.17 -23.80
CA ARG A 156 9.34 15.96 -23.02
C ARG A 156 9.42 16.19 -21.51
N LEU A 157 10.31 17.07 -21.07
CA LEU A 157 10.44 17.41 -19.66
C LEU A 157 9.24 18.21 -19.15
N LYS A 158 8.78 19.19 -19.94
CA LYS A 158 7.57 19.96 -19.64
C LYS A 158 6.34 19.08 -19.57
N GLU A 159 6.24 18.11 -20.49
CA GLU A 159 5.16 17.11 -20.47
C GLU A 159 5.17 16.31 -19.17
N PHE A 160 6.34 15.86 -18.71
CA PHE A 160 6.46 15.15 -17.45
C PHE A 160 6.13 16.05 -16.24
N GLU A 161 6.56 17.31 -16.25
CA GLU A 161 6.20 18.29 -15.22
C GLU A 161 4.67 18.50 -15.16
N HIS A 162 4.01 18.63 -16.31
CA HIS A 162 2.55 18.74 -16.40
C HIS A 162 1.85 17.51 -15.81
N GLN A 163 2.27 16.30 -16.22
CA GLN A 163 1.71 15.05 -15.69
C GLN A 163 1.89 14.91 -14.17
N ILE A 164 3.07 15.26 -13.65
CA ILE A 164 3.35 15.24 -12.20
C ILE A 164 2.42 16.19 -11.45
N GLU A 165 2.20 17.39 -11.99
CA GLU A 165 1.32 18.39 -11.39
C GLU A 165 -0.14 17.93 -11.42
N ARG A 166 -0.57 17.27 -12.49
CA ARG A 166 -1.89 16.62 -12.57
C ARG A 166 -2.05 15.53 -11.52
N TYR A 167 -1.06 14.65 -11.33
CA TYR A 167 -1.13 13.64 -10.27
C TYR A 167 -1.25 14.28 -8.89
N LYS A 168 -0.45 15.31 -8.59
CA LYS A 168 -0.54 16.04 -7.31
C LYS A 168 -1.92 16.67 -7.10
N TRP A 169 -2.50 17.22 -8.17
CA TRP A 169 -3.84 17.80 -8.10
C TRP A 169 -4.90 16.74 -7.77
N HIS A 170 -4.93 15.63 -8.50
CA HIS A 170 -5.87 14.54 -8.22
C HIS A 170 -5.67 13.92 -6.83
N VAL A 171 -4.42 13.72 -6.40
CA VAL A 171 -4.10 13.24 -5.04
C VAL A 171 -4.65 14.21 -3.99
N GLY A 172 -4.38 15.52 -4.12
CA GLY A 172 -4.88 16.51 -3.17
C GLY A 172 -6.41 16.56 -3.10
N ARG A 173 -7.09 16.44 -4.24
CA ARG A 173 -8.56 16.38 -4.30
C ARG A 173 -9.10 15.11 -3.64
N LEU A 174 -8.52 13.96 -3.93
CA LEU A 174 -8.90 12.68 -3.32
C LEU A 174 -8.66 12.65 -1.81
N GLU A 175 -7.53 13.18 -1.32
CA GLU A 175 -7.25 13.30 0.11
C GLU A 175 -8.26 14.23 0.82
N LEU A 176 -8.63 15.35 0.18
CA LEU A 176 -9.68 16.24 0.67
C LEU A 176 -11.01 15.50 0.76
N ILE A 177 -11.44 14.85 -0.32
CA ILE A 177 -12.67 14.04 -0.37
C ILE A 177 -12.68 12.99 0.74
N ASN A 178 -11.58 12.26 0.95
CA ASN A 178 -11.50 11.24 2.00
C ASN A 178 -11.66 11.84 3.40
N ARG A 179 -11.11 13.03 3.63
CA ARG A 179 -11.27 13.77 4.89
C ARG A 179 -12.72 14.21 5.10
N LEU A 180 -13.35 14.77 4.08
CA LEU A 180 -14.73 15.25 4.13
C LEU A 180 -15.72 14.10 4.33
N LEU A 181 -15.53 12.99 3.61
CA LEU A 181 -16.25 11.75 3.81
C LEU A 181 -16.06 11.26 5.26
N GLY A 182 -14.82 11.23 5.75
CA GLY A 182 -14.47 10.86 7.12
C GLY A 182 -15.17 11.69 8.21
N ASN A 183 -15.36 12.99 7.96
CA ASN A 183 -16.02 13.95 8.85
C ASN A 183 -17.55 14.04 8.68
N ASP A 184 -18.16 13.19 7.83
CA ASP A 184 -19.59 13.24 7.50
C ASP A 184 -20.02 14.57 6.83
N GLN A 185 -19.08 15.21 6.10
CA GLN A 185 -19.31 16.44 5.32
C GLN A 185 -19.58 16.16 3.85
N LEU A 186 -19.29 14.94 3.38
CA LEU A 186 -19.55 14.48 2.02
C LEU A 186 -20.22 13.11 2.06
N ASP A 187 -21.29 12.94 1.28
CA ASP A 187 -22.01 11.68 1.21
C ASP A 187 -21.28 10.65 0.32
N THR A 188 -21.43 9.37 0.65
CA THR A 188 -20.82 8.28 -0.13
C THR A 188 -21.30 8.27 -1.58
N ASP A 189 -22.57 8.59 -1.85
CA ASP A 189 -23.11 8.66 -3.21
C ASP A 189 -22.40 9.72 -4.07
N GLN A 190 -22.01 10.84 -3.46
CA GLN A 190 -21.24 11.88 -4.15
C GLN A 190 -19.84 11.36 -4.52
N VAL A 191 -19.18 10.64 -3.61
CA VAL A 191 -17.89 9.99 -3.90
C VAL A 191 -18.01 8.95 -5.01
N LEU A 192 -19.08 8.16 -5.01
CA LEU A 192 -19.31 7.14 -6.05
C LEU A 192 -19.60 7.75 -7.43
N SER A 193 -20.15 8.97 -7.49
CA SER A 193 -20.44 9.64 -8.76
C SER A 193 -19.18 9.94 -9.60
N ILE A 194 -18.05 10.21 -8.95
CA ILE A 194 -16.77 10.51 -9.62
C ILE A 194 -15.89 9.25 -9.82
N GLN A 195 -16.38 8.08 -9.38
CA GLN A 195 -15.54 6.88 -9.27
C GLN A 195 -15.05 6.39 -10.64
N GLU A 196 -15.90 6.44 -11.66
CA GLU A 196 -15.55 5.98 -13.01
C GLU A 196 -14.54 6.92 -13.67
N ASP A 197 -14.71 8.24 -13.51
CA ASP A 197 -13.83 9.24 -14.09
C ASP A 197 -12.42 9.19 -13.47
N ILE A 198 -12.33 8.99 -12.16
CA ILE A 198 -11.05 8.79 -11.47
C ILE A 198 -10.37 7.50 -11.89
N LYS A 199 -11.12 6.40 -12.03
CA LYS A 199 -10.55 5.14 -12.53
C LYS A 199 -10.02 5.31 -13.95
N TYR A 200 -10.79 5.97 -14.82
CA TYR A 200 -10.37 6.25 -16.19
C TYR A 200 -9.08 7.09 -16.21
N PHE A 201 -9.00 8.15 -15.40
CA PHE A 201 -7.76 8.92 -15.27
C PHE A 201 -6.60 8.04 -14.81
N VAL A 202 -6.75 7.26 -13.74
CA VAL A 202 -5.67 6.39 -13.20
C VAL A 202 -5.18 5.35 -14.21
N GLU A 203 -6.08 4.80 -15.03
CA GLU A 203 -5.78 3.75 -16.01
C GLU A 203 -5.23 4.30 -17.34
N SER A 204 -5.72 5.46 -17.81
CA SER A 204 -5.46 5.97 -19.15
C SER A 204 -4.58 7.23 -19.22
N ASN A 205 -4.18 7.86 -18.11
CA ASN A 205 -3.40 9.12 -18.14
C ASN A 205 -2.04 9.06 -18.88
N GLN A 206 -1.55 7.87 -19.24
CA GLN A 206 -0.31 7.68 -19.99
C GLN A 206 -0.53 7.44 -21.49
N GLU A 207 -1.79 7.34 -21.92
CA GLU A 207 -2.16 7.09 -23.31
C GLU A 207 -1.96 8.36 -24.17
N PRO A 208 -1.44 8.26 -25.41
CA PRO A 208 -1.14 9.42 -26.25
C PRO A 208 -2.35 10.28 -26.65
N ASP A 209 -3.54 9.70 -26.61
CA ASP A 209 -4.84 10.28 -26.96
C ASP A 209 -5.72 10.55 -25.73
N PHE A 210 -5.15 10.43 -24.53
CA PHE A 210 -5.85 10.77 -23.29
C PHE A 210 -6.20 12.26 -23.27
N GLU A 211 -7.45 12.55 -22.91
CA GLU A 211 -7.95 13.90 -22.74
C GLU A 211 -8.23 14.15 -21.26
N GLU A 212 -7.57 15.15 -20.69
CA GLU A 212 -7.72 15.49 -19.28
C GLU A 212 -9.08 16.11 -19.02
N ASP A 213 -9.85 15.52 -18.10
CA ASP A 213 -11.07 16.12 -17.60
C ASP A 213 -10.75 17.01 -16.38
N GLU A 214 -11.01 18.31 -16.52
CA GLU A 214 -10.84 19.30 -15.45
C GLU A 214 -12.06 19.38 -14.52
N TYR A 215 -13.21 18.82 -14.93
CA TYR A 215 -14.51 19.00 -14.27
C TYR A 215 -14.91 17.82 -13.38
N ILE A 216 -14.05 16.80 -13.23
CA ILE A 216 -14.33 15.59 -12.43
C ILE A 216 -14.84 15.90 -11.03
N TYR A 217 -14.36 16.98 -10.40
CA TYR A 217 -14.67 17.31 -9.01
C TYR A 217 -15.67 18.47 -8.84
N ASP A 218 -16.14 19.08 -9.93
CA ASP A 218 -16.96 20.30 -9.87
C ASP A 218 -18.28 20.08 -9.11
N ASP A 219 -18.91 18.93 -9.34
CA ASP A 219 -20.18 18.57 -8.71
C ASP A 219 -20.05 18.29 -7.19
N LEU A 220 -18.83 18.18 -6.68
CA LEU A 220 -18.55 17.96 -5.25
C LEU A 220 -18.41 19.26 -4.46
N ASN A 221 -18.35 20.42 -5.12
CA ASN A 221 -18.26 21.75 -4.49
C ASN A 221 -17.16 21.84 -3.40
N LEU A 222 -15.98 21.28 -3.67
CA LEU A 222 -14.87 21.16 -2.72
C LEU A 222 -14.26 22.52 -2.29
N GLU A 223 -14.55 23.59 -3.03
CA GLU A 223 -13.95 24.92 -2.88
C GLU A 223 -14.39 25.66 -1.62
N GLU A 224 -15.63 25.45 -1.16
CA GLU A 224 -16.16 26.10 0.05
C GLU A 224 -15.42 25.58 1.31
N GLU A 225 -15.06 24.30 1.33
CA GLU A 225 -14.43 23.65 2.47
C GLU A 225 -12.90 23.72 2.42
N GLU A 226 -12.29 23.80 1.24
CA GLU A 226 -10.85 24.08 1.06
C GLU A 226 -10.45 25.42 1.71
N ARG A 227 -11.34 26.42 1.73
CA ARG A 227 -11.13 27.71 2.43
C ARG A 227 -11.19 27.61 3.96
N ILE A 228 -11.95 26.66 4.49
CA ILE A 228 -12.11 26.45 5.95
C ILE A 228 -10.92 25.65 6.51
N TYR A 229 -10.35 24.74 5.72
CA TYR A 229 -9.28 23.83 6.13
C TYR A 229 -7.89 24.17 5.57
N SER A 230 -7.77 25.16 4.68
CA SER A 230 -6.49 25.80 4.39
C SER A 230 -6.00 26.52 5.65
N ILE A 231 -5.27 25.78 6.49
CA ILE A 231 -4.33 26.38 7.42
C ILE A 231 -3.42 27.26 6.55
N PRO A 232 -3.34 28.59 6.81
CA PRO A 232 -2.42 29.42 6.06
C PRO A 232 -1.04 28.79 6.20
N ASN A 233 -0.38 28.51 5.08
CA ASN A 233 1.05 28.20 5.12
C ASN A 233 1.70 29.29 5.97
N ALA A 234 2.50 28.89 6.96
CA ALA A 234 3.17 29.79 7.90
C ALA A 234 4.17 30.75 7.23
N GLU A 235 4.23 30.78 5.90
CA GLU A 235 5.03 31.68 5.09
C GLU A 235 4.28 32.96 4.65
N ASP A 236 2.95 33.02 4.75
CA ASP A 236 2.16 34.20 4.33
C ASP A 236 1.88 35.22 5.46
N VAL A 237 2.26 34.94 6.71
CA VAL A 237 2.06 35.87 7.83
C VAL A 237 3.24 36.85 8.00
N ALA A 238 4.27 36.76 7.15
CA ALA A 238 5.52 37.49 7.33
C ALA A 238 5.74 38.60 6.29
N ASN A 239 4.72 39.36 5.88
CA ASN A 239 4.97 40.69 5.33
C ASN A 239 3.75 41.64 5.36
N PRO A 240 3.49 42.37 6.44
CA PRO A 240 2.74 43.61 6.33
C PRO A 240 3.68 44.67 5.74
N SER A 241 3.55 44.94 4.44
CA SER A 241 4.12 46.15 3.84
C SER A 241 3.57 47.38 4.59
N PRO A 242 4.41 48.34 4.99
CA PRO A 242 3.94 49.56 5.63
C PRO A 242 3.44 50.52 4.56
N GLU A 243 2.12 50.59 4.35
CA GLU A 243 1.51 51.63 3.53
C GLU A 243 1.08 52.82 4.40
N ASP A 244 1.84 53.90 4.22
CA ASP A 244 1.45 55.31 4.18
C ASP A 244 0.12 55.71 4.85
N GLU A 245 0.24 56.33 6.04
CA GLU A 245 -0.75 57.30 6.51
C GLU A 245 -0.46 58.66 5.83
N GLY A 246 -1.33 59.05 4.91
CA GLY A 246 -1.51 60.42 4.44
C GLY A 246 -2.62 61.14 5.17
#